data_AF-A0A1Z9LZ30-F1
#
_entry.id   AF-A0A1Z9LZ30-F1
#
_cell.length_a   1.000
_cell.length_b   1.000
_cell.length_c   1.000
_cell.angle_alpha   90.00
_cell.angle_beta   90.00
_cell.angle_gamma   90.00
#
_symmetry.space_group_name_H-M   'P 1'
#
loop_
_entity.id
_entity.type
_entity.pdbx_description
1 polymer ?
#
loop_
_entity_poly.entity_id
_entity_poly.type
_entity_poly.pdbx_seq_one_letter_code
_entity_poly.pdbx_strand_id
1 'polypeptide(L)'
;NENDEIEKKIFLQIIDFSWRSHLQYLEQLRQVIGLRSYGQKDPLSEFKKEAFILFERLLEKIKIDVVKFLLNLKIVISDNKKEEEKSAIKPMGKKIQRNEKCPCGSGKKYKHCCGRI
;
A
#
# COMPACT_ATOMS: atom_id res chain seq x y z
N ASN A 1 -11.25 -14.24 -12.02
CA ASN A 1 -10.10 -15.01 -11.51
C ASN A 1 -9.09 -14.12 -10.79
N GLU A 2 -8.27 -13.29 -11.46
CA GLU A 2 -7.28 -12.44 -10.75
C GLU A 2 -7.94 -11.44 -9.79
N ASN A 3 -9.06 -10.82 -10.17
CA ASN A 3 -9.81 -9.93 -9.28
C ASN A 3 -10.32 -10.67 -8.03
N ASP A 4 -10.84 -11.90 -8.18
CA ASP A 4 -11.31 -12.70 -7.03
C ASP A 4 -10.17 -13.06 -6.08
N GLU A 5 -8.97 -13.31 -6.61
CA GLU A 5 -7.79 -13.57 -5.78
C GLU A 5 -7.34 -12.31 -5.04
N ILE A 6 -7.39 -11.16 -5.69
CA ILE A 6 -7.06 -9.86 -5.08
C ILE A 6 -8.07 -9.54 -3.97
N GLU A 7 -9.38 -9.68 -4.25
CA GLU A 7 -10.45 -9.48 -3.27
C GLU A 7 -10.29 -10.40 -2.05
N LYS A 8 -10.00 -11.69 -2.26
CA LYS A 8 -9.74 -12.64 -1.17
C LYS A 8 -8.51 -12.25 -0.35
N LYS A 9 -7.40 -11.85 -0.99
CA LYS A 9 -6.18 -11.42 -0.29
C LYS A 9 -6.43 -10.19 0.58
N ILE A 10 -7.12 -9.20 0.02
CA ILE A 10 -7.51 -7.98 0.74
C ILE A 10 -8.41 -8.33 1.93
N PHE A 11 -9.43 -9.17 1.70
CA PHE A 11 -10.34 -9.59 2.75
C PHE A 11 -9.61 -10.27 3.91
N LEU A 12 -8.71 -11.21 3.61
CA LEU A 12 -7.89 -11.88 4.61
C LEU A 12 -6.99 -10.91 5.38
N GLN A 13 -6.38 -9.93 4.69
CA GLN A 13 -5.53 -8.94 5.32
C GLN A 13 -6.31 -8.02 6.28
N ILE A 14 -7.52 -7.61 5.90
CA ILE A 14 -8.39 -6.79 6.75
C ILE A 14 -8.81 -7.56 8.00
N ILE A 15 -9.17 -8.84 7.84
CA ILE A 15 -9.52 -9.71 8.96
C ILE A 15 -8.34 -9.86 9.91
N ASP A 16 -7.15 -10.21 9.41
CA ASP A 16 -5.98 -10.44 10.27
C ASP A 16 -5.63 -9.18 11.08
N PHE A 17 -5.63 -8.01 10.44
CA PHE A 17 -5.38 -6.74 11.13
C PHE A 17 -6.42 -6.43 12.21
N SER A 18 -7.70 -6.58 11.87
CA SER A 18 -8.80 -6.28 12.78
C SER A 18 -8.84 -7.27 13.95
N TRP A 19 -8.56 -8.54 13.69
CA TRP A 19 -8.49 -9.60 14.68
C TRP A 19 -7.33 -9.41 15.67
N ARG A 20 -6.12 -9.10 15.18
CA ARG A 20 -4.97 -8.79 16.05
C ARG A 20 -5.27 -7.64 16.99
N SER A 21 -5.89 -6.57 16.47
CA SER A 21 -6.30 -5.41 17.26
C SER A 21 -7.35 -5.80 18.32
N HIS A 22 -8.32 -6.64 17.97
CA HIS A 22 -9.33 -7.13 18.91
C HIS A 22 -8.72 -7.98 20.02
N LEU A 23 -7.79 -8.88 19.71
CA LEU A 23 -7.08 -9.69 20.72
C LEU A 23 -6.29 -8.82 21.69
N GLN A 24 -5.62 -7.77 21.19
CA GLN A 24 -4.92 -6.81 22.06
C GLN A 24 -5.90 -6.11 23.01
N TYR A 25 -7.08 -5.71 22.52
CA TYR A 25 -8.11 -5.10 23.36
C TYR A 25 -8.63 -6.09 24.41
N LEU A 26 -8.85 -7.36 24.06
CA LEU A 26 -9.29 -8.38 25.02
C LEU A 26 -8.25 -8.60 26.14
N GLU A 27 -6.96 -8.57 25.82
CA GLU A 27 -5.91 -8.70 26.84
C GLU A 27 -5.91 -7.48 27.78
N GLN A 28 -6.05 -6.26 27.23
CA GLN A 28 -6.20 -5.04 28.05
C GLN A 28 -7.44 -5.11 28.94
N LEU A 29 -8.57 -5.58 28.39
CA LEU A 29 -9.81 -5.75 29.15
C LEU A 29 -9.60 -6.76 30.29
N ARG A 30 -8.91 -7.88 30.03
CA ARG A 30 -8.61 -8.90 31.03
C ARG A 30 -7.76 -8.35 32.18
N GLN A 31 -6.82 -7.45 31.91
CA GLN A 31 -6.00 -6.80 32.94
C GLN A 31 -6.83 -5.87 33.84
N VAL A 32 -7.77 -5.13 33.26
CA VAL A 32 -8.55 -4.11 33.99
C VAL A 32 -9.77 -4.70 34.72
N ILE A 33 -10.33 -5.83 34.25
CA ILE A 33 -11.57 -6.39 34.81
C ILE A 33 -11.43 -6.81 36.28
N GLY A 34 -10.22 -7.15 36.73
CA GLY A 34 -9.95 -7.51 38.13
C GLY A 34 -10.28 -6.39 39.12
N LEU A 35 -10.15 -5.13 38.69
CA LEU A 35 -10.49 -3.96 39.49
C LEU A 35 -12.02 -3.78 39.66
N ARG A 36 -12.84 -4.47 38.87
CA ARG A 36 -14.30 -4.39 39.00
C ARG A 36 -14.87 -5.30 40.08
N SER A 37 -14.07 -6.23 40.58
CA SER A 37 -14.41 -7.10 41.72
C SER A 37 -14.76 -6.28 42.99
N TYR A 38 -14.17 -5.08 43.14
CA TYR A 38 -14.51 -4.16 44.24
C TYR A 38 -15.99 -3.72 44.25
N GLY A 39 -16.69 -3.83 43.11
CA GLY A 39 -18.12 -3.53 42.99
C GLY A 39 -19.06 -4.71 43.25
N GLN A 40 -18.56 -5.83 43.80
CA GLN A 40 -19.32 -7.07 44.06
C GLN A 40 -20.00 -7.70 42.83
N LYS A 41 -19.60 -7.30 41.61
CA LYS A 41 -20.01 -7.97 40.37
C LYS A 41 -18.99 -9.02 39.99
N ASP A 42 -19.47 -10.17 39.50
CA ASP A 42 -18.60 -11.23 39.01
C ASP A 42 -17.75 -10.75 37.82
N PRO A 43 -16.41 -10.68 37.95
CA PRO A 43 -15.53 -10.17 36.90
C PRO A 43 -15.65 -10.95 35.59
N LEU A 44 -15.87 -12.28 35.68
CA LEU A 44 -16.00 -13.15 34.52
C LEU A 44 -17.28 -12.88 33.72
N SER A 45 -18.39 -12.54 34.40
CA SER A 45 -19.66 -12.24 33.75
C SER A 45 -19.58 -10.92 32.98
N GLU A 46 -18.98 -9.90 33.61
CA GLU A 46 -18.75 -8.60 32.98
C GLU A 46 -17.77 -8.69 31.81
N PHE A 47 -16.67 -9.45 31.95
CA PHE A 47 -15.75 -9.72 30.86
C PHE A 47 -16.45 -10.34 29.65
N LYS A 48 -17.28 -11.37 29.87
CA LYS A 48 -18.02 -12.03 28.77
C LYS A 48 -18.95 -11.07 28.06
N LYS A 49 -19.69 -10.24 28.81
CA LYS A 49 -20.61 -9.25 28.23
C LYS A 49 -19.85 -8.22 27.38
N GLU A 50 -18.78 -7.65 27.93
CA GLU A 50 -18.00 -6.63 27.20
C GLU A 50 -17.24 -7.22 26.02
N ALA A 51 -16.62 -8.39 26.17
CA ALA A 51 -15.96 -9.11 25.10
C ALA A 51 -16.92 -9.37 23.92
N PHE A 52 -18.16 -9.76 24.21
CA PHE A 52 -19.17 -10.01 23.19
C PHE A 52 -19.56 -8.71 22.46
N ILE A 53 -19.82 -7.61 23.19
CA ILE A 53 -20.13 -6.31 22.59
C ILE A 53 -19.00 -5.84 21.66
N LEU A 54 -17.75 -6.05 22.05
CA LEU A 54 -16.58 -5.68 21.25
C LEU A 54 -16.45 -6.54 20.00
N PHE A 55 -16.80 -7.82 20.11
CA PHE A 55 -16.81 -8.74 18.98
C PHE A 55 -17.90 -8.37 17.97
N GLU A 56 -19.11 -8.01 18.40
CA GLU A 56 -20.16 -7.53 17.50
C GLU A 56 -19.70 -6.28 16.73
N ARG A 57 -19.11 -5.31 17.43
CA ARG A 57 -18.52 -4.11 16.81
C ARG A 57 -17.40 -4.43 15.82
N LEU A 58 -16.58 -5.45 16.12
CA LEU A 58 -15.54 -5.91 15.20
C LEU A 58 -16.14 -6.44 13.90
N LEU A 59 -17.20 -7.26 13.98
CA LEU A 59 -17.87 -7.80 12.80
C LEU A 59 -18.47 -6.70 11.92
N GLU A 60 -19.12 -5.71 12.53
CA GLU A 60 -19.63 -4.53 11.80
C GLU A 60 -18.50 -3.74 11.15
N LYS A 61 -17.41 -3.51 11.89
CA LYS A 61 -16.24 -2.81 11.37
C LYS A 61 -15.64 -3.53 10.16
N ILE A 62 -15.43 -4.84 10.23
CA ILE A 62 -14.88 -5.62 9.11
C ILE A 62 -15.78 -5.51 7.89
N LYS A 63 -17.10 -5.60 8.04
CA LYS A 63 -18.05 -5.43 6.93
C LYS A 63 -17.93 -4.05 6.28
N ILE A 64 -17.90 -2.99 7.09
CA ILE A 64 -17.78 -1.61 6.60
C ILE A 64 -16.44 -1.39 5.90
N ASP A 65 -15.34 -1.87 6.51
CA ASP A 65 -13.99 -1.70 5.98
C ASP A 65 -13.82 -2.42 4.63
N VAL A 66 -14.37 -3.63 4.49
CA VAL A 66 -14.37 -4.37 3.22
C VAL A 66 -15.16 -3.61 2.15
N VAL A 67 -16.39 -3.18 2.44
CA VAL A 67 -17.21 -2.43 1.47
C VAL A 67 -16.53 -1.12 1.08
N LYS A 68 -15.99 -0.38 2.06
CA LYS A 68 -15.26 0.87 1.82
C LYS A 68 -14.00 0.63 0.99
N PHE A 69 -13.28 -0.45 1.23
CA PHE A 69 -12.08 -0.78 0.46
C PHE A 69 -12.44 -1.15 -0.99
N LEU A 70 -13.47 -1.97 -1.20
CA LEU A 70 -13.96 -2.33 -2.54
C LEU A 70 -14.48 -1.12 -3.32
N LEU A 71 -15.14 -0.18 -2.66
CA LEU A 71 -15.62 1.05 -3.31
C LEU A 71 -14.50 2.04 -3.63
N ASN A 72 -13.46 2.10 -2.78
CA ASN A 72 -12.30 2.98 -3.00
C ASN A 72 -11.20 2.33 -3.83
N LEU A 73 -11.37 1.07 -4.23
CA LEU A 73 -10.62 0.40 -5.29
C LEU A 73 -10.99 1.05 -6.63
N LYS A 74 -10.61 2.32 -6.82
CA LYS A 74 -10.30 2.83 -8.15
C LYS A 74 -9.04 2.11 -8.57
N ILE A 75 -9.29 0.99 -9.23
CA ILE A 75 -8.30 0.14 -9.83
C ILE A 75 -7.35 1.02 -10.65
N VAL A 76 -6.18 1.31 -10.08
CA VAL A 76 -4.98 1.57 -10.86
C VAL A 76 -4.64 0.22 -11.50
N ILE A 77 -5.41 -0.18 -12.52
CA ILE A 77 -4.85 -1.01 -13.58
C ILE A 77 -3.86 -0.03 -14.20
N SER A 78 -2.65 -0.05 -13.65
CA SER A 78 -1.50 0.14 -14.50
C SER A 78 -1.72 -0.85 -15.63
N ASP A 79 -1.91 -0.34 -16.84
CA ASP A 79 -1.66 -1.10 -18.05
C ASP A 79 -0.22 -1.63 -17.95
N ASN A 80 -0.02 -2.72 -17.21
CA ASN A 80 1.18 -3.52 -17.23
C ASN A 80 1.08 -4.47 -18.42
N LYS A 81 0.99 -3.89 -19.61
CA LYS A 81 1.52 -4.49 -20.83
C LYS A 81 2.21 -3.42 -21.67
N LYS A 82 3.55 -3.51 -21.62
CA LYS A 82 4.61 -2.80 -22.37
C LYS A 82 4.86 -1.42 -21.72
N GLU A 83 5.93 -1.23 -20.97
CA GLU A 83 7.31 -1.29 -21.45
C GLU A 83 8.26 -1.89 -20.40
N GLU A 84 8.69 -3.13 -20.58
CA GLU A 84 10.08 -3.44 -20.29
C GLU A 84 10.92 -2.89 -21.45
N GLU A 85 12.03 -2.23 -21.08
CA GLU A 85 13.11 -1.69 -21.91
C GLU A 85 12.89 -0.32 -22.60
N LYS A 86 13.20 0.75 -21.86
CA LYS A 86 14.36 1.64 -22.14
C LYS A 86 14.49 2.76 -21.09
N SER A 87 14.85 2.41 -19.86
CA SER A 87 15.66 3.32 -19.03
C SER A 87 17.13 2.99 -19.21
N ALA A 88 17.58 3.04 -20.47
CA ALA A 88 18.95 3.44 -20.70
C ALA A 88 19.11 4.78 -20.00
N ILE A 89 19.91 4.80 -18.94
CA ILE A 89 20.57 6.00 -18.45
C ILE A 89 21.05 6.72 -19.71
N LYS A 90 20.38 7.79 -20.13
CA LYS A 90 20.88 8.63 -21.22
C LYS A 90 22.26 9.07 -20.73
N PRO A 91 23.36 8.74 -21.42
CA PRO A 91 24.57 9.50 -21.14
C PRO A 91 24.21 10.95 -21.45
N MET A 92 24.34 11.80 -20.43
CA MET A 92 24.55 13.24 -20.58
C MET A 92 25.37 13.45 -21.86
N GLY A 93 24.85 14.32 -22.73
CA GLY A 93 25.20 14.43 -24.15
C GLY A 93 26.63 14.02 -24.49
N LYS A 94 26.77 13.13 -25.48
CA LYS A 94 28.07 12.88 -26.12
C LYS A 94 28.68 14.24 -26.46
N LYS A 95 29.76 14.59 -25.76
CA LYS A 95 30.60 15.73 -26.10
C LYS A 95 31.18 15.45 -27.47
N ILE A 96 30.56 16.00 -28.50
CA ILE A 96 31.00 15.81 -29.87
C ILE A 96 32.43 16.37 -29.95
N GLN A 97 33.38 15.54 -30.38
CA GLN A 97 34.77 15.96 -30.44
C GLN A 97 34.94 17.01 -31.54
N ARG A 98 35.86 17.97 -31.34
CA ARG A 98 36.07 19.09 -32.26
C ARG A 98 36.24 18.68 -33.74
N ASN A 99 36.78 17.50 -34.00
CA ASN A 99 37.07 16.99 -35.34
C ASN A 99 35.99 16.03 -35.90
N GLU A 100 34.95 15.67 -35.14
CA GLU A 100 33.84 14.82 -35.63
C GLU A 100 32.94 15.55 -36.62
N LYS A 101 32.22 14.81 -37.47
CA LYS A 101 31.24 15.40 -38.40
C LYS A 101 30.15 16.10 -37.62
N CYS A 102 29.84 17.33 -38.01
CA CYS A 102 28.85 18.13 -37.29
C CYS A 102 27.43 17.58 -37.51
N PRO A 103 26.60 17.48 -36.46
CA PRO A 103 25.20 17.07 -36.57
C PRO A 103 24.30 18.09 -37.31
N CYS A 104 24.83 19.27 -37.66
CA CYS A 104 24.14 20.32 -38.42
C CYS A 104 23.83 19.96 -39.89
N GLY A 105 24.17 18.74 -40.34
CA GLY A 105 23.99 18.31 -41.74
C GLY A 105 24.97 18.93 -42.74
N SER A 106 25.92 19.77 -42.28
CA SER A 106 26.82 20.52 -43.19
C SER A 106 27.98 19.70 -43.77
N GLY A 107 28.13 18.43 -43.38
CA GLY A 107 29.24 17.55 -43.81
C GLY A 107 30.63 17.98 -43.30
N LYS A 108 30.76 19.11 -42.62
CA LYS A 108 32.02 19.68 -42.10
C LYS A 108 32.32 19.19 -40.68
N LYS A 109 33.59 19.22 -40.27
CA LYS A 109 34.00 18.93 -38.88
C LYS A 109 33.38 19.94 -37.91
N TYR A 110 33.07 19.53 -36.68
CA TYR A 110 32.39 20.36 -35.68
C TYR A 110 33.08 21.71 -35.44
N LYS A 111 34.43 21.74 -35.39
CA LYS A 111 35.25 22.97 -35.30
C LYS A 111 35.08 23.96 -36.45
N HIS A 112 34.52 23.52 -37.58
CA HIS A 112 34.29 24.33 -38.77
C HIS A 112 32.79 24.55 -39.07
N CYS A 113 31.86 24.08 -38.21
CA CYS A 113 30.42 24.39 -38.22
C CYS A 113 30.02 25.04 -36.87
N CYS A 114 29.23 24.35 -36.05
CA CYS A 114 28.64 24.88 -34.80
C CYS A 114 29.64 25.05 -33.64
N GLY A 115 30.86 24.51 -33.72
CA GLY A 115 31.90 24.63 -32.71
C GLY A 115 33.00 25.65 -33.07
N ARG A 116 32.71 26.56 -34.00
CA ARG A 116 33.61 27.65 -34.40
C ARG A 116 33.41 28.80 -33.42
N ILE A 117 34.38 28.97 -32.52
CA ILE A 117 34.58 30.24 -31.78
C ILE A 117 35.37 31.16 -32.71
#